data_AF-A0A151FE39-F1
#
_entry.id   AF-A0A151FE39-F1
#
_cell.length_a   1.000
_cell.length_b   1.000
_cell.length_c   1.000
_cell.angle_alpha   90.00
_cell.angle_beta   90.00
_cell.angle_gamma   90.00
#
_symmetry.space_group_name_H-M   'P 1'
#
loop_
_entity.id
_entity.type
_entity.pdbx_description
1 polymer ?
#
loop_
_entity_poly.entity_id
_entity_poly.type
_entity_poly.pdbx_seq_one_letter_code
_entity_poly.pdbx_strand_id
1 'polypeptide(L)'
;MVPDNGLLQPNTSSAIGGFMEFLENLYSEYKLFILTIIAVIILYFVITRLLFRGTVYKTAQKEPSCFLTMAGRERSLEYLEKFGEMRGIEAQVIRYLRKHGSVPLKHLEKTFGREVIQKLLKDGMIAIV
;
A
#
# COMPACT_ATOMS: atom_id res chain seq x y z
N MET A 1 -50.08 -4.31 -65.43
CA MET A 1 -50.48 -3.32 -64.41
C MET A 1 -50.24 -3.94 -63.05
N VAL A 2 -49.12 -3.59 -62.43
CA VAL A 2 -48.75 -4.01 -61.07
C VAL A 2 -48.84 -2.73 -60.23
N PRO A 3 -49.60 -2.70 -59.12
CA PRO A 3 -49.67 -1.51 -58.29
C PRO A 3 -48.36 -1.34 -57.52
N ASP A 4 -47.82 -0.13 -57.60
CA ASP A 4 -46.69 0.32 -56.80
C ASP A 4 -47.10 0.30 -55.32
N ASN A 5 -46.59 -0.69 -54.58
CA ASN A 5 -46.60 -0.67 -53.13
C ASN A 5 -45.61 0.41 -52.68
N GLY A 6 -46.15 1.61 -52.52
CA GLY A 6 -45.47 2.76 -51.93
C GLY A 6 -44.79 2.36 -50.62
N LEU A 7 -43.47 2.50 -50.64
CA LEU A 7 -42.57 2.42 -49.51
C LEU A 7 -43.16 3.18 -48.30
N LEU A 8 -43.42 2.44 -47.24
CA LEU A 8 -43.49 2.96 -45.88
C LEU A 8 -42.12 3.60 -45.54
N GLN A 9 -41.91 4.86 -45.91
CA GLN A 9 -40.88 5.68 -45.27
C GLN A 9 -41.50 6.28 -44.01
N PRO A 10 -41.05 5.87 -42.80
CA PRO A 10 -41.72 6.22 -41.57
C PRO A 10 -41.37 7.64 -41.14
N ASN A 11 -42.29 8.24 -40.38
CA ASN A 11 -42.19 9.48 -39.62
C ASN A 11 -41.06 9.42 -38.54
N THR A 12 -39.83 9.08 -38.93
CA THR A 12 -38.69 8.91 -38.01
C THR A 12 -38.09 10.25 -37.62
N SER A 13 -38.11 11.23 -38.52
CA SER A 13 -37.60 12.58 -38.27
C SER A 13 -38.38 13.32 -37.17
N SER A 14 -39.71 13.15 -37.10
CA SER A 14 -40.54 13.77 -36.07
C SER A 14 -40.42 13.08 -34.70
N ALA A 15 -40.27 11.76 -34.68
CA ALA A 15 -40.04 11.00 -33.44
C ALA A 15 -38.67 11.31 -32.82
N ILE A 16 -37.63 11.46 -33.64
CA ILE A 16 -36.28 11.83 -33.18
C ILE A 16 -36.26 13.29 -32.68
N GLY A 17 -36.96 14.21 -33.35
CA GLY A 17 -37.11 15.59 -32.90
C GLY A 17 -37.78 15.70 -31.53
N GLY A 18 -38.90 14.99 -31.33
CA GLY A 18 -39.59 14.97 -30.03
C GLY A 18 -38.78 14.29 -28.91
N PHE A 19 -37.95 13.30 -29.24
CA PHE A 19 -37.04 12.69 -28.28
C PHE A 19 -35.92 13.64 -27.85
N MET A 20 -35.37 14.43 -28.78
CA MET A 20 -34.37 15.44 -28.45
C MET A 20 -34.95 16.58 -27.62
N GLU A 21 -36.16 17.04 -27.95
CA GLU A 21 -36.85 18.08 -27.17
C GLU A 21 -37.19 17.59 -25.75
N PHE A 22 -37.59 16.32 -25.60
CA PHE A 22 -37.78 15.69 -24.30
C PHE A 22 -36.48 15.59 -23.49
N LEU A 23 -35.36 15.22 -24.13
CA LEU A 23 -34.05 15.18 -23.49
C LEU A 23 -33.55 16.57 -23.08
N GLU A 24 -33.80 17.58 -23.90
CA GLU A 24 -33.41 18.96 -23.61
C GLU A 24 -34.23 19.54 -22.45
N ASN A 25 -35.52 19.21 -22.40
CA ASN A 25 -36.40 19.64 -21.30
C ASN A 25 -36.05 18.92 -19.98
N LEU A 26 -35.78 17.61 -20.04
CA LEU A 26 -35.22 16.84 -18.92
C LEU A 26 -33.88 17.43 -18.44
N TYR A 27 -33.00 17.78 -19.37
CA TYR A 27 -31.71 18.37 -19.00
C TYR A 27 -31.89 19.73 -18.31
N SER A 28 -32.82 20.57 -18.79
CA SER A 28 -33.13 21.86 -18.18
C SER A 28 -33.68 21.72 -16.76
N GLU A 29 -34.64 20.81 -16.56
CA GLU A 29 -35.31 20.59 -15.28
C GLU A 29 -34.38 19.94 -14.24
N TYR A 30 -33.52 19.01 -14.68
CA TYR A 30 -32.61 18.25 -13.80
C TYR A 30 -31.17 18.76 -13.80
N LYS A 31 -30.88 19.91 -14.44
CA LYS A 31 -29.52 20.49 -14.55
C LYS A 31 -28.83 20.63 -13.19
N LEU A 32 -29.57 21.13 -12.20
CA LEU A 32 -29.07 21.31 -10.84
C LEU A 32 -28.75 19.95 -10.19
N PHE A 33 -29.58 18.94 -10.42
CA PHE A 33 -29.38 17.59 -9.88
C PHE A 33 -28.14 16.93 -10.46
N ILE A 34 -27.95 17.03 -11.79
CA ILE A 34 -26.76 16.53 -12.49
C ILE A 34 -25.50 17.21 -11.96
N LEU A 35 -25.52 18.54 -11.80
CA LEU A 35 -24.38 19.29 -11.24
C LEU A 35 -24.08 18.87 -9.80
N THR A 36 -25.11 18.61 -9.00
CA THR A 36 -24.96 18.17 -7.61
C THR A 36 -24.29 16.79 -7.54
N ILE A 37 -24.71 15.86 -8.40
CA ILE A 37 -24.09 14.53 -8.49
C ILE A 37 -22.62 14.64 -8.89
N ILE A 38 -22.29 15.44 -9.90
CA ILE A 38 -20.90 15.64 -10.34
C ILE A 38 -20.06 16.24 -9.20
N ALA A 39 -20.59 17.24 -8.49
CA ALA A 39 -19.92 17.84 -7.34
C ALA A 39 -19.66 16.80 -6.23
N VAL A 40 -20.62 15.93 -5.94
CA VAL A 40 -20.47 14.86 -4.94
C VAL A 40 -19.43 13.82 -5.37
N ILE A 41 -19.38 13.44 -6.65
CA ILE A 41 -18.36 12.51 -7.16
C ILE A 41 -16.96 13.12 -7.04
N ILE A 42 -16.80 14.39 -7.43
CA ILE A 42 -15.52 15.10 -7.30
C ILE A 42 -15.12 15.21 -5.84
N LEU A 43 -16.05 15.59 -4.96
CA LEU A 43 -15.80 15.71 -3.52
C LEU A 43 -15.38 14.36 -2.92
N TYR A 44 -16.08 13.28 -3.26
CA TYR A 44 -15.73 11.92 -2.86
C TYR A 44 -14.31 11.57 -3.31
N PHE A 45 -13.95 11.86 -4.56
CA PHE A 45 -12.61 11.59 -5.08
C PHE A 45 -11.53 12.39 -4.33
N VAL A 46 -11.79 13.65 -4.01
CA VAL A 46 -10.87 14.51 -3.25
C VAL A 46 -10.67 13.98 -1.83
N ILE A 47 -11.75 13.66 -1.12
CA ILE A 47 -11.68 13.09 0.24
C ILE A 47 -10.93 11.77 0.23
N THR A 48 -11.27 10.88 -0.70
CA THR A 48 -10.62 9.58 -0.86
C THR A 48 -9.12 9.76 -1.12
N ARG A 49 -8.75 10.67 -2.04
CA ARG A 49 -7.34 10.98 -2.34
C ARG A 49 -6.58 11.58 -1.15
N LEU A 50 -7.24 12.42 -0.35
CA LEU A 50 -6.65 13.00 0.87
C LEU A 50 -6.45 11.93 1.96
N LEU A 51 -7.44 11.06 2.17
CA LEU A 51 -7.35 9.94 3.11
C LEU A 51 -6.27 8.94 2.71
N PHE A 52 -6.19 8.57 1.43
CA PHE A 52 -5.13 7.69 0.93
C PHE A 52 -3.73 8.31 1.02
N ARG A 53 -3.58 9.63 0.84
CA ARG A 53 -2.30 10.30 1.12
C ARG A 53 -1.97 10.30 2.61
N GLY A 54 -2.96 10.49 3.48
CA GLY A 54 -2.77 10.45 4.94
C GLY A 54 -2.42 9.07 5.49
N THR A 55 -2.94 7.99 4.90
CA THR A 55 -2.66 6.62 5.35
C THR A 55 -1.27 6.12 4.93
N VAL A 56 -0.70 6.62 3.84
CA VAL A 56 0.68 6.27 3.41
C VAL A 56 1.74 6.82 4.38
N TYR A 57 1.47 7.94 5.07
CA TYR A 57 2.38 8.44 6.11
C TYR A 57 2.31 7.65 7.42
N LYS A 58 1.21 6.93 7.69
CA LYS A 58 1.07 6.10 8.90
C LYS A 58 1.77 4.74 8.79
N THR A 59 2.12 4.27 7.60
CA THR A 59 2.87 3.02 7.42
C THR A 59 4.38 3.19 7.54
N ALA A 60 4.88 4.39 7.83
CA ALA A 60 6.22 4.58 8.38
C ALA A 60 6.24 4.30 9.90
N GLN A 61 5.47 3.31 10.38
CA GLN A 61 5.86 2.57 11.58
C GLN A 61 7.27 2.07 11.28
N LYS A 62 8.27 2.73 11.86
CA LYS A 62 9.67 2.27 11.82
C LYS A 62 9.62 0.79 12.14
N GLU A 63 9.92 -0.06 11.15
CA GLU A 63 9.94 -1.49 11.40
C GLU A 63 10.89 -1.71 12.57
N PRO A 64 10.50 -2.51 13.58
CA PRO A 64 11.32 -2.73 14.77
C PRO A 64 12.73 -3.10 14.31
N SER A 65 13.71 -2.25 14.61
CA SER A 65 15.05 -2.39 14.07
C SER A 65 15.97 -2.92 15.15
N CYS A 66 16.71 -3.96 14.80
CA CYS A 66 17.67 -4.58 15.68
C CYS A 66 18.99 -3.83 15.63
N PHE A 67 19.62 -3.67 16.79
CA PHE A 67 20.95 -3.09 16.94
C PHE A 67 21.76 -3.90 17.96
N LEU A 68 23.08 -3.84 17.85
CA LEU A 68 23.97 -4.44 18.85
C LEU A 68 23.97 -3.60 20.13
N THR A 69 23.75 -4.28 21.26
CA THR A 69 23.91 -3.67 22.59
C THR A 69 25.40 -3.45 22.90
N MET A 70 25.70 -2.70 23.97
CA MET A 70 27.09 -2.50 24.42
C MET A 70 27.80 -3.84 24.68
N ALA A 71 27.07 -4.83 25.24
CA ALA A 71 27.59 -6.17 25.46
C ALA A 71 28.00 -6.89 24.16
N GLY A 72 27.23 -6.72 23.08
CA GLY A 72 27.56 -7.25 21.75
C GLY A 72 28.65 -6.47 20.99
N ARG A 73 28.86 -5.19 21.35
CA ARG A 73 29.93 -4.36 20.77
C ARG A 73 31.29 -4.61 21.42
N GLU A 74 31.34 -4.77 22.73
CA GLU A 74 32.60 -4.82 23.50
C GLU A 74 33.25 -6.21 23.52
N ARG A 75 32.48 -7.29 23.39
CA ARG A 75 33.06 -8.64 23.32
C ARG A 75 33.73 -8.86 21.95
N SER A 76 34.99 -9.29 21.95
CA SER A 76 35.67 -9.70 20.73
C SER A 76 34.98 -10.93 20.15
N LEU A 77 34.75 -10.93 18.84
CA LEU A 77 34.10 -12.04 18.13
C LEU A 77 34.84 -13.37 18.37
N GLU A 78 36.17 -13.32 18.45
CA GLU A 78 36.99 -14.49 18.77
C GLU A 78 36.76 -15.02 20.19
N TYR A 79 36.45 -14.16 21.16
CA TYR A 79 36.12 -14.59 22.52
C TYR A 79 34.71 -15.17 22.59
N LEU A 80 33.76 -14.60 21.84
CA LEU A 80 32.41 -15.14 21.71
C LEU A 80 32.39 -16.49 20.98
N GLU A 81 33.23 -16.68 19.96
CA GLU A 81 33.34 -17.95 19.22
C GLU A 81 34.12 -19.02 20.00
N LYS A 82 35.09 -18.64 20.85
CA LYS A 82 35.93 -19.59 21.62
C LYS A 82 35.40 -19.92 23.02
N PHE A 83 34.75 -18.98 23.70
CA PHE A 83 34.37 -19.10 25.12
C PHE A 83 32.88 -18.91 25.39
N GLY A 84 32.16 -18.22 24.52
CA GLY A 84 30.71 -18.35 24.46
C GLY A 84 30.39 -19.60 23.64
N GLU A 85 29.45 -20.42 24.05
CA GLU A 85 28.92 -21.52 23.21
C GLU A 85 28.09 -20.97 22.04
N MET A 86 28.64 -19.99 21.32
CA MET A 86 27.96 -19.21 20.31
C MET A 86 28.07 -19.97 18.98
N ARG A 87 26.93 -20.44 18.48
CA ARG A 87 26.88 -21.19 17.22
C ARG A 87 27.31 -20.24 16.10
N GLY A 88 28.09 -20.70 15.11
CA GLY A 88 28.67 -19.82 14.08
C GLY A 88 27.70 -18.88 13.36
N ILE A 89 26.41 -19.23 13.28
CA ILE A 89 25.35 -18.37 12.74
C ILE A 89 25.07 -17.15 13.63
N GLU A 90 25.08 -17.32 14.96
CA GLU A 90 24.92 -16.22 15.93
C GLU A 90 26.05 -15.20 15.81
N ALA A 91 27.29 -15.66 15.66
CA ALA A 91 28.45 -14.81 15.41
C ALA A 91 28.34 -14.08 14.06
N GLN A 92 27.79 -14.72 13.02
CA GLN A 92 27.52 -14.06 11.73
C GLN A 92 26.49 -12.94 11.86
N VAL A 93 25.42 -13.12 12.65
CA VAL A 93 24.45 -12.06 12.93
C VAL A 93 25.13 -10.86 13.58
N ILE A 94 26.01 -11.09 14.56
CA ILE A 94 26.77 -10.02 15.23
C ILE A 94 27.72 -9.33 14.25
N ARG A 95 28.45 -10.07 13.41
CA ARG A 95 29.30 -9.49 12.35
C ARG A 95 28.48 -8.62 11.39
N TYR A 96 27.31 -9.11 10.99
CA TYR A 96 26.42 -8.40 10.08
C TYR A 96 25.91 -7.09 10.68
N LEU A 97 25.43 -7.11 11.92
CA LEU A 97 25.01 -5.90 12.63
C LEU A 97 26.19 -4.96 12.93
N ARG A 98 27.40 -5.46 13.13
CA ARG A 98 28.60 -4.61 13.31
C ARG A 98 28.95 -3.86 12.02
N LYS A 99 28.73 -4.46 10.87
CA LYS A 99 28.97 -3.83 9.55
C LYS A 99 27.85 -2.87 9.14
N HIS A 100 26.60 -3.23 9.41
CA HIS A 100 25.42 -2.50 8.91
C HIS A 100 24.75 -1.61 9.97
N GLY A 101 25.15 -1.69 11.24
CA GLY A 101 24.63 -0.88 12.34
C GLY A 101 23.25 -1.35 12.81
N SER A 102 22.20 -0.81 12.20
CA SER A 102 20.81 -1.13 12.53
C SER A 102 20.11 -1.74 11.32
N VAL A 103 19.42 -2.87 11.54
CA VAL A 103 18.78 -3.64 10.48
C VAL A 103 17.36 -4.04 10.92
N PRO A 104 16.35 -4.00 10.05
CA PRO A 104 14.99 -4.42 10.40
C PRO A 104 14.95 -5.87 10.91
N LEU A 105 14.19 -6.11 11.99
CA LEU A 105 14.04 -7.45 12.60
C LEU A 105 13.61 -8.49 11.56
N LYS A 106 12.62 -8.17 10.73
CA LYS A 106 12.13 -9.08 9.68
C LYS A 106 13.21 -9.47 8.67
N HIS A 107 14.12 -8.56 8.35
CA HIS A 107 15.22 -8.84 7.43
C HIS A 107 16.22 -9.81 8.07
N LEU A 108 16.56 -9.59 9.35
CA LEU A 108 17.41 -10.49 10.12
C LEU A 108 16.79 -11.89 10.29
N GLU A 109 15.51 -11.96 10.65
CA GLU A 109 14.78 -13.22 10.80
C GLU A 109 14.72 -14.01 9.48
N LYS A 110 14.59 -13.31 8.35
CA LYS A 110 14.57 -13.93 7.01
C LYS A 110 15.94 -14.47 6.59
N THR A 111 17.02 -13.76 6.94
CA THR A 111 18.39 -14.13 6.52
C THR A 111 19.02 -15.18 7.43
N PHE A 112 18.83 -15.07 8.75
CA PHE A 112 19.55 -15.89 9.74
C PHE A 112 18.66 -16.84 10.53
N GLY A 113 17.34 -16.75 10.34
CA GLY A 113 16.36 -17.58 11.04
C GLY A 113 15.85 -16.95 12.33
N ARG A 114 14.55 -17.09 12.57
CA ARG A 114 13.84 -16.49 13.71
C ARG A 114 14.36 -16.96 15.07
N GLU A 115 14.67 -18.24 15.19
CA GLU A 115 15.13 -18.85 16.45
C GLU A 115 16.45 -18.26 16.93
N VAL A 116 17.38 -18.00 16.01
CA VAL A 116 18.70 -17.43 16.28
C VAL A 116 18.56 -15.99 16.79
N ILE A 117 17.74 -15.19 16.10
CA ILE A 117 17.50 -13.79 16.49
C ILE A 117 16.80 -13.72 17.86
N GLN A 118 15.82 -14.57 18.12
CA GLN A 118 15.16 -14.63 19.43
C GLN A 118 16.11 -15.01 20.56
N LYS A 119 17.03 -15.95 20.31
CA LYS A 119 18.05 -16.33 21.30
C LYS A 119 19.00 -15.15 21.58
N LEU A 120 19.50 -14.48 20.54
CA LEU A 120 20.36 -13.30 20.70
C LEU A 120 19.68 -12.12 21.41
N LEU A 121 18.36 -11.96 21.26
CA LEU A 121 17.57 -10.99 22.02
C LEU A 121 17.45 -11.38 23.49
N LYS A 122 17.20 -12.66 23.79
CA LYS A 122 17.15 -13.18 25.17
C LYS A 122 18.49 -13.06 25.88
N ASP A 123 19.57 -13.31 25.16
CA ASP A 123 20.94 -13.22 25.66
C ASP A 123 21.41 -11.75 25.80
N GLY A 124 20.58 -10.78 25.42
CA GLY A 124 20.88 -9.35 25.54
C GLY A 124 21.99 -8.85 24.61
N MET A 125 22.37 -9.64 23.60
CA MET A 125 23.41 -9.30 22.61
C MET A 125 22.89 -8.28 21.59
N ILE A 126 21.60 -8.34 21.30
CA ILE A 126 20.89 -7.49 20.35
C ILE A 126 19.68 -6.90 21.08
N ALA A 127 19.28 -5.69 20.72
CA ALA A 127 18.07 -5.06 21.19
C ALA A 127 17.24 -4.51 20.03
N ILE A 128 15.94 -4.33 20.25
CA ILE A 128 14.99 -3.79 19.27
C ILE A 128 14.67 -2.34 19.65
N VAL A 129 14.70 -1.43 18.67
CA VAL A 129 14.16 -0.05 18.76
C VAL A 129 12.83 0.03 18.04
#